data_AF-A0A961QJY0-F1
#
_entry.id   AF-A0A961QJY0-F1
#
_cell.length_a   1.000
_cell.length_b   1.000
_cell.length_c   1.000
_cell.angle_alpha   90.00
_cell.angle_beta   90.00
_cell.angle_gamma   90.00
#
_symmetry.space_group_name_H-M   'P 1'
#
loop_
_entity.id
_entity.type
_entity.pdbx_description
1 polymer ?
#
loop_
_entity_poly.entity_id
_entity_poly.type
_entity_poly.pdbx_seq_one_letter_code
_entity_poly.pdbx_strand_id
1 'polypeptide(L)'
;MASENKVFDLLGAAGDDIEALTAYALYKRHKRSWASEFADQHGRNPTKDEDLAFARVASTADQLERYRKDARDILIAFANQTVDEARHDIGVEAITARIEKAATDVTTQGSFSNQVVTGIIASAIYTLVLIVLAVGIRLFGIDLMSAYQSLGTPPVAQPAPAGP
;
A
#
# COMPACT_ATOMS: atom_id res chain seq x y z
N MET A 1 -36.80 27.16 -16.98
CA MET A 1 -37.02 28.49 -16.37
C MET A 1 -35.76 29.30 -16.63
N ALA A 2 -35.83 30.38 -17.41
CA ALA A 2 -34.65 31.21 -17.67
C ALA A 2 -34.27 31.93 -16.37
N SER A 3 -33.00 31.87 -15.97
CA SER A 3 -32.58 32.59 -14.77
C SER A 3 -32.62 34.10 -15.06
N GLU A 4 -32.92 34.92 -14.05
CA GLU A 4 -32.88 36.39 -14.17
C GLU A 4 -31.46 36.92 -14.52
N ASN A 5 -30.45 36.02 -14.55
CA ASN A 5 -29.06 36.35 -14.80
C ASN A 5 -28.53 35.70 -16.09
N LYS A 6 -28.39 36.49 -17.15
CA LYS A 6 -27.88 36.03 -18.45
C LYS A 6 -26.55 35.26 -18.37
N VAL A 7 -25.65 35.61 -17.44
CA VAL A 7 -24.34 34.92 -17.30
C VAL A 7 -24.50 33.50 -16.77
N PHE A 8 -25.47 33.27 -15.90
CA PHE A 8 -25.78 31.93 -15.38
C PHE A 8 -26.22 30.99 -16.51
N ASP A 9 -27.13 31.48 -17.37
CA ASP A 9 -27.60 30.71 -18.52
C ASP A 9 -26.47 30.48 -19.55
N LEU A 10 -25.64 31.49 -19.81
CA LEU A 10 -24.51 31.38 -20.73
C LEU A 10 -23.43 30.41 -20.27
N LEU A 11 -23.22 30.27 -18.95
CA LEU A 11 -22.29 29.28 -18.41
C LEU A 11 -22.86 27.86 -18.40
N GLY A 12 -24.17 27.68 -18.67
CA GLY A 12 -24.82 26.38 -18.56
C GLY A 12 -25.05 25.92 -17.12
N ALA A 13 -25.05 26.85 -16.15
CA ALA A 13 -25.13 26.55 -14.73
C ALA A 13 -26.53 26.09 -14.24
N ALA A 14 -27.52 26.00 -15.14
CA ALA A 14 -28.87 25.54 -14.83
C ALA A 14 -28.98 24.00 -14.64
N GLY A 15 -27.97 23.24 -15.05
CA GLY A 15 -27.89 21.79 -14.81
C GLY A 15 -27.02 21.45 -13.60
N ASP A 16 -26.79 20.15 -13.38
CA ASP A 16 -25.96 19.63 -12.29
C ASP A 16 -24.44 19.63 -12.61
N ASP A 17 -24.01 20.53 -13.50
CA ASP A 17 -22.61 20.68 -13.87
C ASP A 17 -21.87 21.52 -12.80
N ILE A 18 -21.12 20.84 -11.94
CA ILE A 18 -20.35 21.48 -10.86
C ILE A 18 -19.26 22.42 -11.38
N GLU A 19 -18.72 22.18 -12.58
CA GLU A 19 -17.78 23.11 -13.23
C GLU A 19 -18.51 24.41 -13.58
N ALA A 20 -19.69 24.32 -14.20
CA ALA A 20 -20.50 25.49 -14.56
C ALA A 20 -20.98 26.28 -13.33
N LEU A 21 -21.39 25.60 -12.26
CA LEU A 21 -21.77 26.22 -10.99
C LEU A 21 -20.58 26.94 -10.34
N THR A 22 -19.41 26.31 -10.34
CA THR A 22 -18.17 26.90 -9.81
C THR A 22 -17.74 28.10 -10.65
N ALA A 23 -17.83 28.01 -11.98
CA ALA A 23 -17.56 29.12 -12.89
C ALA A 23 -18.50 30.31 -12.62
N TYR A 24 -19.78 30.05 -12.35
CA TYR A 24 -20.73 31.10 -11.99
C TYR A 24 -20.40 31.74 -10.63
N ALA A 25 -19.95 30.95 -9.65
CA ALA A 25 -19.48 31.48 -8.37
C ALA A 25 -18.25 32.40 -8.55
N LEU A 26 -17.32 32.03 -9.44
CA LEU A 26 -16.17 32.87 -9.80
C LEU A 26 -16.61 34.18 -10.46
N TYR A 27 -17.58 34.15 -11.37
CA TYR A 27 -18.19 35.35 -11.92
C TYR A 27 -18.77 36.27 -10.83
N LYS A 28 -19.53 35.71 -9.87
CA LYS A 28 -20.11 36.50 -8.76
C LYS A 28 -19.03 37.12 -7.88
N ARG A 29 -17.94 36.39 -7.62
CA ARG A 29 -16.78 36.91 -6.90
C ARG A 29 -16.14 38.07 -7.66
N HIS A 30 -15.95 37.93 -8.96
CA HIS A 30 -15.42 39.00 -9.81
C HIS A 30 -16.33 40.24 -9.79
N LYS A 31 -17.66 40.06 -9.93
CA LYS A 31 -18.62 41.17 -9.84
C LYS A 31 -18.50 41.93 -8.51
N ARG A 32 -18.35 41.22 -7.39
CA ARG A 32 -18.18 41.85 -6.07
C ARG A 32 -16.87 42.63 -5.97
N SER A 33 -15.76 42.07 -6.45
CA SER A 33 -14.46 42.76 -6.46
C SER A 33 -14.55 44.05 -7.27
N TRP A 34 -15.07 43.95 -8.49
CA TRP A 34 -15.26 45.10 -9.37
C TRP A 34 -16.17 46.17 -8.74
N ALA A 35 -17.28 45.78 -8.11
CA ALA A 35 -18.18 46.73 -7.46
C ALA A 35 -17.51 47.44 -6.26
N SER A 36 -16.68 46.73 -5.50
CA SER A 36 -15.89 47.32 -4.41
C SER A 36 -14.86 48.32 -4.94
N GLU A 37 -14.07 47.91 -5.94
CA GLU A 37 -13.07 48.77 -6.58
C GLU A 37 -13.70 50.00 -7.23
N PHE A 38 -14.88 49.83 -7.84
CA PHE A 38 -15.63 50.93 -8.40
C PHE A 38 -16.05 51.94 -7.32
N ALA A 39 -16.55 51.43 -6.18
CA ALA A 39 -16.97 52.26 -5.06
C ALA A 39 -15.81 53.03 -4.43
N ASP A 40 -14.64 52.38 -4.29
CA ASP A 40 -13.43 53.01 -3.78
C ASP A 40 -12.93 54.13 -4.71
N GLN A 41 -13.06 53.95 -6.03
CA GLN A 41 -12.61 54.93 -7.02
C GLN A 41 -13.57 56.11 -7.21
N HIS A 42 -14.89 55.88 -7.10
CA HIS A 42 -15.91 56.88 -7.42
C HIS A 42 -16.64 57.43 -6.19
N GLY A 43 -16.37 56.90 -4.99
CA GLY A 43 -17.04 57.28 -3.75
C GLY A 43 -18.53 56.91 -3.69
N ARG A 44 -19.00 56.03 -4.59
CA ARG A 44 -20.39 55.58 -4.67
C ARG A 44 -20.49 54.18 -5.25
N ASN A 45 -21.57 53.48 -4.94
CA ASN A 45 -21.87 52.20 -5.58
C ASN A 45 -22.13 52.37 -7.10
N PRO A 46 -21.89 51.31 -7.90
CA PRO A 46 -22.26 51.29 -9.31
C PRO A 46 -23.76 51.49 -9.52
N THR A 47 -24.11 52.21 -10.57
CA THR A 47 -25.49 52.29 -11.09
C THR A 47 -25.87 51.01 -11.83
N LYS A 48 -27.17 50.84 -12.11
CA LYS A 48 -27.66 49.69 -12.89
C LYS A 48 -27.04 49.62 -14.30
N ASP A 49 -26.79 50.76 -14.93
CA ASP A 49 -26.20 50.81 -16.27
C ASP A 49 -24.73 50.39 -16.27
N GLU A 50 -23.97 50.79 -15.25
CA GLU A 50 -22.58 50.37 -15.03
C GLU A 50 -22.51 48.86 -14.72
N ASP A 51 -23.44 48.36 -13.92
CA ASP A 51 -23.62 46.93 -13.64
C ASP A 51 -23.89 46.12 -14.92
N LEU A 52 -24.74 46.65 -15.81
CA LEU A 52 -25.03 46.03 -17.11
C LEU A 52 -23.81 46.10 -18.05
N ALA A 53 -23.06 47.19 -18.03
CA ALA A 53 -21.82 47.32 -18.80
C ALA A 53 -20.79 46.27 -18.36
N PHE A 54 -20.60 46.10 -17.05
CA PHE A 54 -19.76 45.04 -16.51
C PHE A 54 -20.26 43.65 -16.95
N ALA A 55 -21.56 43.40 -16.82
CA ALA A 55 -22.14 42.11 -17.21
C ALA A 55 -21.92 41.79 -18.70
N ARG A 56 -21.92 42.80 -19.59
CA ARG A 56 -21.58 42.62 -21.02
C ARG A 56 -20.13 42.20 -21.22
N VAL A 57 -19.19 42.85 -20.53
CA VAL A 57 -17.77 42.48 -20.60
C VAL A 57 -17.51 41.10 -19.99
N ALA A 58 -18.17 40.78 -18.89
CA ALA A 58 -18.06 39.49 -18.22
C ALA A 58 -18.80 38.34 -18.92
N SER A 59 -19.59 38.62 -19.97
CA SER A 59 -20.32 37.62 -20.76
C SER A 59 -19.74 37.39 -22.16
N THR A 60 -18.55 37.90 -22.44
CA THR A 60 -17.81 37.55 -23.67
C THR A 60 -17.39 36.08 -23.64
N ALA A 61 -17.28 35.46 -24.81
CA ALA A 61 -16.89 34.05 -24.93
C ALA A 61 -15.56 33.76 -24.20
N ASP A 62 -14.55 34.62 -24.39
CA ASP A 62 -13.25 34.47 -23.74
C ASP A 62 -13.32 34.54 -22.21
N GLN A 63 -14.13 35.46 -21.65
CA GLN A 63 -14.27 35.54 -20.20
C GLN A 63 -15.07 34.39 -19.62
N LEU A 64 -16.11 33.93 -20.32
CA LEU A 64 -16.88 32.75 -19.91
C LEU A 64 -15.98 31.51 -19.90
N GLU A 65 -15.19 31.30 -20.95
CA GLU A 65 -14.22 30.20 -21.02
C GLU A 65 -13.18 30.32 -19.92
N ARG A 66 -12.69 31.52 -19.63
CA ARG A 66 -11.77 31.72 -18.50
C ARG A 66 -12.39 31.31 -17.16
N TYR A 67 -13.65 31.67 -16.89
CA TYR A 67 -14.31 31.21 -15.68
C TYR A 67 -14.45 29.68 -15.62
N ARG A 68 -14.75 29.04 -16.75
CA ARG A 68 -14.84 27.57 -16.83
C ARG A 68 -13.48 26.92 -16.62
N LYS A 69 -12.43 27.45 -17.23
CA LYS A 69 -11.06 26.97 -17.04
C LYS A 69 -10.62 27.10 -15.59
N ASP A 70 -10.78 28.28 -14.99
CA ASP A 70 -10.41 28.52 -13.58
C ASP A 70 -11.20 27.60 -12.65
N ALA A 71 -12.50 27.38 -12.93
CA ALA A 71 -13.32 26.42 -12.19
C ALA A 71 -12.79 24.99 -12.30
N ARG A 72 -12.44 24.54 -13.51
CA ARG A 72 -11.86 23.22 -13.77
C ARG A 72 -10.54 23.04 -13.03
N ASP A 73 -9.66 24.03 -13.07
CA ASP A 73 -8.36 23.99 -12.40
C ASP A 73 -8.53 23.88 -10.87
N ILE A 74 -9.48 24.64 -10.29
CA ILE A 74 -9.82 24.55 -8.86
C ILE A 74 -10.35 23.16 -8.50
N LEU A 75 -11.26 22.60 -9.30
CA LEU A 75 -11.85 21.29 -9.05
C LEU A 75 -10.81 20.17 -9.17
N ILE A 76 -9.92 20.24 -10.16
CA ILE A 76 -8.80 19.30 -10.31
C ILE A 76 -7.85 19.39 -9.12
N ALA A 77 -7.48 20.60 -8.69
CA ALA A 77 -6.62 20.80 -7.53
C ALA A 77 -7.25 20.21 -6.26
N PHE A 78 -8.55 20.46 -6.04
CA PHE A 78 -9.29 19.89 -4.91
C PHE A 78 -9.36 18.36 -4.97
N ALA A 79 -9.62 17.78 -6.15
CA ALA A 79 -9.66 16.34 -6.34
C ALA A 79 -8.29 15.70 -6.05
N ASN A 80 -7.20 16.28 -6.55
CA ASN A 80 -5.85 15.81 -6.29
C ASN A 80 -5.51 15.87 -4.79
N GLN A 81 -5.82 16.99 -4.13
CA GLN A 81 -5.62 17.12 -2.69
C GLN A 81 -6.40 16.04 -1.92
N THR A 82 -7.67 15.82 -2.26
CA THR A 82 -8.51 14.79 -1.63
C THR A 82 -7.93 13.38 -1.82
N VAL A 83 -7.42 13.08 -3.03
CA VAL A 83 -6.78 11.79 -3.31
C VAL A 83 -5.48 11.61 -2.54
N ASP A 84 -4.67 12.65 -2.43
CA ASP A 84 -3.40 12.59 -1.71
C ASP A 84 -3.60 12.45 -0.20
N GLU A 85 -4.60 13.13 0.36
CA GLU A 85 -5.03 12.94 1.76
C GLU A 85 -5.52 11.50 1.99
N ALA A 86 -6.38 10.97 1.10
CA ALA A 86 -6.86 9.58 1.21
C ALA A 86 -5.72 8.55 1.05
N ARG A 87 -4.72 8.81 0.20
CA ARG A 87 -3.55 7.94 0.05
C ARG A 87 -2.71 7.85 1.32
N HIS A 88 -2.58 8.94 2.07
CA HIS A 88 -1.89 8.93 3.35
C HIS A 88 -2.56 7.94 4.32
N ASP A 89 -3.89 8.00 4.42
CA ASP A 89 -4.65 7.14 5.34
C ASP A 89 -4.60 5.66 4.94
N ILE A 90 -4.70 5.36 3.64
CA ILE A 90 -4.56 3.99 3.11
C ILE A 90 -3.15 3.42 3.41
N GLY A 91 -2.11 4.26 3.34
CA GLY A 91 -0.73 3.85 3.63
C GLY A 91 -0.54 3.41 5.08
N VAL A 92 -1.14 4.13 6.03
CA VAL A 92 -1.06 3.81 7.47
C VAL A 92 -1.85 2.55 7.80
N GLU A 93 -3.05 2.38 7.23
CA GLU A 93 -3.88 1.20 7.45
C GLU A 93 -3.25 -0.06 6.85
N ALA A 94 -2.67 0.02 5.66
CA ALA A 94 -2.00 -1.12 5.01
C ALA A 94 -0.73 -1.58 5.75
N ILE A 95 0.04 -0.66 6.34
CA ILE A 95 1.21 -1.00 7.16
C ILE A 95 0.76 -1.66 8.48
N THR A 96 -0.25 -1.08 9.13
CA THR A 96 -0.78 -1.60 10.41
C THR A 96 -1.37 -3.00 10.22
N ALA A 97 -2.18 -3.21 9.18
CA ALA A 97 -2.77 -4.52 8.86
C ALA A 97 -1.71 -5.58 8.53
N ARG A 98 -0.60 -5.22 7.85
CA ARG A 98 0.52 -6.14 7.61
C ARG A 98 1.25 -6.52 8.89
N ILE A 99 1.44 -5.57 9.81
CA ILE A 99 2.11 -5.81 11.09
C ILE A 99 1.24 -6.68 12.00
N GLU A 100 -0.07 -6.42 12.08
CA GLU A 100 -1.02 -7.23 12.85
C GLU A 100 -1.13 -8.66 12.30
N LYS A 101 -1.20 -8.83 10.98
CA LYS A 101 -1.22 -10.16 10.35
C LYS A 101 0.08 -10.92 10.61
N ALA A 102 1.24 -10.28 10.49
CA ALA A 102 2.52 -10.88 10.81
C ALA A 102 2.64 -11.26 12.30
N ALA A 103 2.15 -10.41 13.20
CA ALA A 103 2.11 -10.69 14.63
C ALA A 103 1.15 -11.85 14.98
N THR A 104 0.04 -11.96 14.27
CA THR A 104 -0.95 -13.03 14.44
C THR A 104 -0.44 -14.37 13.88
N ASP A 105 0.24 -14.37 12.73
CA ASP A 105 0.89 -15.57 12.16
C ASP A 105 2.03 -16.08 13.05
N VAL A 106 2.77 -15.18 13.72
CA VAL A 106 3.82 -15.56 14.68
C VAL A 106 3.24 -16.14 15.98
N THR A 107 2.12 -15.61 16.47
CA THR A 107 1.46 -16.08 17.71
C THR A 107 0.66 -17.37 17.51
N THR A 108 0.11 -17.60 16.32
CA THR A 108 -0.57 -18.85 15.96
C THR A 108 0.37 -20.01 15.64
N GLN A 109 1.69 -19.75 15.55
CA GLN A 109 2.71 -20.77 15.35
C GLN A 109 3.03 -21.55 16.65
N GLY A 110 2.00 -22.10 17.30
CA GLY A 110 2.10 -23.05 18.42
C GLY A 110 2.87 -24.34 18.10
N SER A 111 3.33 -24.50 16.85
CA SER A 111 4.18 -25.60 16.38
C SER A 111 5.64 -25.46 16.81
N PHE A 112 6.16 -24.26 17.05
CA PHE A 112 7.61 -24.09 17.31
C PHE A 112 8.03 -24.72 18.64
N SER A 113 7.23 -24.56 19.71
CA SER A 113 7.53 -25.15 21.01
C SER A 113 7.53 -26.69 20.97
N ASN A 114 6.52 -27.29 20.33
CA ASN A 114 6.46 -28.75 20.17
C ASN A 114 7.60 -29.29 19.30
N GLN A 115 8.04 -28.54 18.29
CA GLN A 115 9.11 -28.97 17.40
C GLN A 115 10.48 -28.90 18.07
N VAL A 116 10.73 -27.86 18.88
CA VAL A 116 11.95 -27.78 19.70
C VAL A 116 11.98 -28.89 20.75
N VAL A 117 10.87 -29.15 21.46
CA VAL A 117 10.79 -30.23 22.46
C VAL A 117 11.00 -31.61 21.81
N THR A 118 10.40 -31.85 20.64
CA THR A 118 10.57 -33.11 19.90
C THR A 118 12.02 -33.32 19.46
N GLY A 119 12.70 -32.25 18.99
CA GLY A 119 14.11 -32.32 18.62
C GLY A 119 15.04 -32.64 19.80
N ILE A 120 14.75 -32.07 20.98
CA ILE A 120 15.50 -32.36 22.21
C ILE A 120 15.31 -33.82 22.63
N ILE A 121 14.07 -34.34 22.58
CA ILE A 121 13.78 -35.73 22.95
C ILE A 121 14.46 -36.71 21.98
N ALA A 122 14.41 -36.45 20.67
CA ALA A 122 15.04 -37.29 19.66
C ALA A 122 16.57 -37.34 19.83
N SER A 123 17.21 -36.20 20.11
CA SER A 123 18.66 -36.16 20.33
C SER A 123 19.07 -36.85 21.64
N ALA A 124 18.27 -36.74 22.70
CA ALA A 124 18.49 -37.48 23.95
C ALA A 124 18.38 -39.00 23.76
N ILE A 125 17.35 -39.47 23.04
CA ILE A 125 17.17 -40.90 22.74
C ILE A 125 18.34 -41.41 21.89
N TYR A 126 18.72 -40.69 20.83
CA TYR A 126 19.85 -41.08 19.97
C TYR A 126 21.16 -41.18 20.76
N THR A 127 21.42 -40.19 21.62
CA THR A 127 22.60 -40.19 22.49
C THR A 127 22.59 -41.38 23.44
N LEU A 128 21.44 -41.71 24.03
CA LEU A 128 21.30 -42.86 24.93
C LEU A 128 21.55 -44.18 24.20
N VAL A 129 21.02 -44.34 22.99
CA VAL A 129 21.26 -45.53 22.15
C VAL A 129 22.76 -45.66 21.82
N LEU A 130 23.44 -44.57 21.46
CA LEU A 130 24.88 -44.60 21.21
C LEU A 130 25.69 -44.95 22.46
N ILE A 131 25.30 -44.46 23.63
CA ILE A 131 25.95 -44.81 24.90
C ILE A 131 25.79 -46.30 25.18
N VAL A 132 24.58 -46.85 25.04
CA VAL A 132 24.32 -48.29 25.25
C VAL A 132 25.14 -49.12 24.27
N LEU A 133 25.18 -48.72 22.99
CA LEU A 133 25.97 -49.40 21.97
C LEU A 133 27.47 -49.36 22.30
N ALA A 134 28.01 -48.19 22.67
CA ALA A 134 29.42 -48.02 23.02
C ALA A 134 29.81 -48.82 24.26
N VAL A 135 28.95 -48.84 25.29
CA VAL A 135 29.14 -49.66 26.49
C VAL A 135 29.05 -51.14 26.16
N GLY A 136 28.10 -51.55 25.32
CA GLY A 136 27.98 -52.92 24.83
C GLY A 136 29.25 -53.40 24.13
N ILE A 137 29.74 -52.64 23.15
CA ILE A 137 31.00 -52.94 22.45
C ILE A 137 32.17 -53.07 23.44
N ARG A 138 32.25 -52.15 24.41
CA ARG A 138 33.30 -52.17 25.43
C ARG A 138 33.20 -53.38 26.37
N LEU A 139 31.99 -53.80 26.76
CA LEU A 139 31.77 -54.93 27.67
C LEU A 139 31.98 -56.28 26.98
N PHE A 140 31.56 -56.41 25.72
CA PHE A 140 31.73 -57.64 24.95
C PHE A 140 33.14 -57.79 24.35
N GLY A 141 34.02 -56.79 24.54
CA GLY A 141 35.41 -56.85 24.07
C GLY A 141 35.52 -57.01 22.55
N ILE A 142 34.49 -56.57 21.81
CA ILE A 142 34.45 -56.67 20.36
C ILE A 142 35.43 -55.65 19.82
N ASP A 143 36.62 -56.12 19.44
CA ASP A 143 37.61 -55.28 18.78
C ASP A 143 37.12 -55.00 17.36
N LEU A 144 36.45 -53.86 17.17
CA LEU A 144 35.88 -53.42 15.89
C LEU A 144 36.92 -53.46 14.76
N MET A 145 38.20 -53.31 15.10
CA MET A 145 39.32 -53.42 14.17
C MET A 145 39.44 -54.84 13.58
N SER A 146 39.20 -55.88 14.39
CA SER A 146 39.22 -57.29 13.93
C SER A 146 38.03 -57.61 13.03
N ALA A 147 36.83 -57.09 13.33
CA ALA A 147 35.64 -57.26 12.50
C ALA A 147 35.82 -56.61 11.11
N TYR A 148 36.37 -55.39 11.07
CA TYR A 148 36.69 -54.72 9.82
C TYR A 148 37.74 -55.46 8.98
N GLN A 149 38.80 -55.99 9.62
CA GLN A 149 39.84 -56.78 8.92
C GLN A 149 39.33 -58.13 8.42
N SER A 150 38.38 -58.75 9.12
CA SER A 150 37.74 -60.01 8.69
C SER A 150 36.84 -59.86 7.46
N LEU A 151 36.32 -58.65 7.22
CA LEU A 151 35.55 -58.33 6.02
C LEU A 151 36.43 -58.02 4.80
N GLY A 152 37.72 -57.70 5.03
CA GLY A 152 38.67 -57.29 4.00
C GLY A 152 39.65 -58.35 3.53
N THR A 153 39.71 -59.53 4.16
CA THR A 153 40.64 -60.61 3.78
C THR A 153 39.91 -61.68 2.94
N PRO A 154 40.19 -61.84 1.64
CA PRO A 154 39.71 -62.99 0.87
C PRO A 154 40.39 -64.28 1.36
N PRO A 155 39.71 -65.44 1.30
CA PRO A 155 40.24 -66.70 1.83
C PRO A 155 41.50 -67.11 1.06
N VAL A 156 42.60 -67.27 1.78
CA VAL A 156 43.86 -67.81 1.24
C VAL A 156 43.64 -69.29 0.93
N ALA A 157 43.66 -69.65 -0.37
CA ALA A 157 43.57 -71.03 -0.82
C ALA A 157 44.81 -71.83 -0.34
N GLN A 158 44.59 -72.89 0.44
CA GLN A 158 45.64 -73.87 0.77
C GLN A 158 45.94 -74.73 -0.48
N PRO A 159 47.20 -74.88 -0.91
CA PRO A 159 47.55 -75.85 -1.95
C PRO A 159 47.42 -77.29 -1.41
N ALA A 160 46.77 -78.13 -2.21
CA ALA A 160 46.48 -79.53 -1.90
C ALA A 160 47.75 -80.37 -1.65
N PRO A 161 47.71 -81.34 -0.71
CA PRO A 161 48.82 -82.27 -0.52
C PRO A 161 48.96 -83.20 -1.73
N ALA A 162 50.14 -83.22 -2.35
CA ALA A 162 50.54 -84.28 -3.27
C ALA A 162 50.83 -85.54 -2.45
N GLY A 163 50.04 -86.59 -2.65
CA GLY A 163 50.38 -87.97 -2.25
C GLY A 163 51.59 -88.49 -3.04
N PRO A 164 52.04 -89.74 -2.85
CA PRO A 164 51.32 -90.91 -2.35
C PRO A 164 51.57 -91.31 -0.89
#